data_AF-A0A8S4H4B3-F1
#
_entry.id   AF-A0A8S4H4B3-F1
#
_cell.length_a   1.000
_cell.length_b   1.000
_cell.length_c   1.000
_cell.angle_alpha   90.00
_cell.angle_beta   90.00
_cell.angle_gamma   90.00
#
_symmetry.space_group_name_H-M   'P 1'
#
loop_
_entity.id
_entity.type
_entity.pdbx_description
1 polymer ?
#
loop_
_entity_poly.entity_id
_entity_poly.type
_entity_poly.pdbx_seq_one_letter_code
_entity_poly.pdbx_strand_id
1 'polypeptide(L)'
;MAPGRALFAALAALVGLSLFLTVAAVPRADFFETDSANGGTSLFPGDDTFLPASLGGNAFTFMGGVYDRLFVNTNGCLSFNFPVETYNVEAFPWVHVPVIAPFWADVDTLGMDPNDGLFRKRGTVSFRTITDRAELDRAAAIVERAVPGANFQSDWAFAATWDAVGYFGMTPLNQKYNTFQVIISSDAAGRSYAIFQFLDDGINWTTGTSGFGPDGSWPPPRDGLGGVPANVGFDAGNRQNFYSDPFARTPDVVDIETRSVPAHIAPGQMVFLVSAEDIEVPPDVDPISLTMQCKDVTLDVADGASACASRTITAADVNGGSAYTGPGTLALSLDAAGPFPVGTTQVTLTGDDGQGTTGSCVATVTVVPPPPTCRPEMTVPAVRACAAEQLAPADVYTGICDDALDLSLDNAGPLPLGVHDVTLTARGPDDAVVGSCSTVVTVVDDEELDSSKITCGVGEAATVFPRGGPVSFTASYHGGDESREAGTKQNGCPVTVRAAPVGEDATCQRCNGRGKVVTPHCAVAAVEGAKMVDVLVSGGVDNHISWEVVVSDGAGREVSGHCGVCVRHPRYPNKACTIEWTPGLPLDGRGLLSSAHGRGRAKMLMQ
;
A
#
# COMPACT_ATOMS: atom_id res chain seq x y z
N MET A 1 0.18 -22.83 39.83
CA MET A 1 0.35 -23.90 38.85
C MET A 1 -0.09 -23.37 37.49
N ALA A 2 0.70 -23.72 36.48
CA ALA A 2 0.87 -23.05 35.21
C ALA A 2 -0.34 -23.11 34.24
N PRO A 3 -0.31 -22.30 33.15
CA PRO A 3 -1.40 -21.93 32.25
C PRO A 3 -1.38 -22.73 30.92
N GLY A 4 -2.26 -22.43 29.96
CA GLY A 4 -2.07 -22.87 28.58
C GLY A 4 -3.17 -22.56 27.55
N ARG A 5 -2.75 -21.83 26.49
CA ARG A 5 -3.28 -21.76 25.10
C ARG A 5 -4.31 -20.65 24.81
N ALA A 6 -3.85 -19.46 24.40
CA ALA A 6 -3.52 -19.02 23.02
C ALA A 6 -4.79 -18.78 22.19
N LEU A 7 -5.27 -17.56 21.92
CA LEU A 7 -4.68 -16.37 21.29
C LEU A 7 -4.03 -16.63 19.93
N PHE A 8 -4.85 -16.84 18.89
CA PHE A 8 -4.55 -16.52 17.48
C PHE A 8 -5.88 -16.46 16.70
N ALA A 9 -6.46 -15.26 16.62
CA ALA A 9 -7.58 -14.97 15.71
C ALA A 9 -7.48 -13.49 15.32
N ALA A 10 -6.79 -13.22 14.20
CA ALA A 10 -6.99 -12.07 13.31
C ALA A 10 -5.76 -11.91 12.39
N LEU A 11 -5.65 -12.75 11.36
CA LEU A 11 -4.83 -12.45 10.17
C LEU A 11 -5.19 -13.45 9.07
N ALA A 12 -6.14 -13.06 8.22
CA ALA A 12 -6.33 -13.50 6.82
C ALA A 12 -7.76 -13.12 6.38
N ALA A 13 -7.98 -11.86 6.05
CA ALA A 13 -9.16 -11.42 5.31
C ALA A 13 -8.70 -10.50 4.19
N LEU A 14 -7.99 -11.08 3.22
CA LEU A 14 -7.76 -10.56 1.87
C LEU A 14 -7.46 -11.78 0.99
N VAL A 15 -8.43 -12.71 0.95
CA VAL A 15 -8.50 -13.67 -0.15
C VAL A 15 -9.06 -12.87 -1.32
N GLY A 16 -8.23 -12.68 -2.34
CA GLY A 16 -8.64 -12.07 -3.60
C GLY A 16 -9.95 -12.68 -4.06
N LEU A 17 -10.88 -11.80 -4.43
CA LEU A 17 -12.12 -12.17 -5.08
C LEU A 17 -11.74 -12.73 -6.46
N SER A 18 -11.39 -14.00 -6.53
CA SER A 18 -11.36 -14.72 -7.80
C SER A 18 -12.80 -14.73 -8.29
N LEU A 19 -13.12 -13.81 -9.20
CA LEU A 19 -14.31 -13.92 -10.03
C LEU A 19 -14.23 -15.30 -10.69
N PHE A 20 -14.98 -16.27 -10.17
CA PHE A 20 -15.37 -17.41 -10.99
C PHE A 20 -16.29 -16.82 -12.04
N LEU A 21 -15.72 -16.40 -13.18
CA LEU A 21 -16.51 -16.30 -14.40
C LEU A 21 -17.09 -17.70 -14.62
N THR A 22 -18.37 -17.87 -14.32
CA THR A 22 -19.16 -18.94 -14.92
C THR A 22 -19.04 -18.69 -16.42
N VAL A 23 -18.28 -19.55 -17.10
CA VAL A 23 -18.12 -19.42 -18.55
C VAL A 23 -19.47 -19.77 -19.16
N ALA A 24 -20.17 -18.74 -19.62
CA ALA A 24 -21.44 -18.88 -20.34
C ALA A 24 -21.17 -19.46 -21.74
N ALA A 25 -22.15 -20.15 -22.32
CA ALA A 25 -22.09 -20.62 -23.71
C ALA A 25 -22.12 -19.42 -24.69
N VAL A 26 -22.49 -19.61 -25.97
CA VAL A 26 -22.44 -18.53 -26.97
C VAL A 26 -23.56 -17.50 -26.71
N PRO A 27 -23.26 -16.22 -26.46
CA PRO A 27 -24.29 -15.19 -26.25
C PRO A 27 -25.13 -14.98 -27.52
N ARG A 28 -26.40 -14.59 -27.38
CA ARG A 28 -27.27 -14.33 -28.54
C ARG A 28 -26.68 -13.32 -29.53
N ALA A 29 -26.00 -12.28 -29.03
CA ALA A 29 -25.36 -11.26 -29.87
C ALA A 29 -24.27 -11.85 -30.79
N ASP A 30 -23.77 -13.04 -30.47
CA ASP A 30 -22.78 -13.75 -31.27
C ASP A 30 -23.39 -14.72 -32.29
N PHE A 31 -24.71 -14.88 -32.37
CA PHE A 31 -25.30 -15.67 -33.44
C PHE A 31 -25.29 -14.87 -34.76
N PHE A 32 -25.19 -15.57 -35.88
CA PHE A 32 -25.42 -14.97 -37.19
C PHE A 32 -26.92 -14.75 -37.39
N GLU A 33 -27.34 -13.52 -37.66
CA GLU A 33 -28.76 -13.23 -37.85
C GLU A 33 -29.25 -13.90 -39.14
N THR A 34 -30.27 -14.76 -39.07
CA THR A 34 -30.81 -15.50 -40.22
C THR A 34 -32.26 -15.14 -40.53
N ASP A 35 -32.80 -14.13 -39.86
CA ASP A 35 -34.18 -13.70 -40.04
C ASP A 35 -34.40 -13.01 -41.39
N SER A 36 -35.68 -12.78 -41.71
CA SER A 36 -36.07 -12.10 -42.96
C SER A 36 -35.57 -10.66 -43.06
N ALA A 37 -35.30 -9.97 -41.94
CA ALA A 37 -34.76 -8.61 -41.96
C ALA A 37 -33.32 -8.58 -42.47
N ASN A 38 -32.59 -9.69 -42.28
CA ASN A 38 -31.23 -9.90 -42.74
C ASN A 38 -31.16 -10.72 -44.05
N GLY A 39 -32.26 -10.79 -44.79
CA GLY A 39 -32.32 -11.47 -46.09
C GLY A 39 -32.43 -12.99 -45.99
N GLY A 40 -32.77 -13.52 -44.82
CA GLY A 40 -32.96 -14.95 -44.63
C GLY A 40 -34.34 -15.48 -44.98
N THR A 41 -34.39 -16.80 -45.10
CA THR A 41 -35.58 -17.58 -45.41
C THR A 41 -35.99 -18.37 -44.18
N SER A 42 -37.25 -18.25 -43.77
CA SER A 42 -37.82 -19.05 -42.68
C SER A 42 -38.59 -20.23 -43.24
N LEU A 43 -38.47 -21.39 -42.59
CA LEU A 43 -39.37 -22.52 -42.83
C LEU A 43 -40.79 -22.12 -42.40
N PHE A 44 -41.79 -22.70 -43.07
CA PHE A 44 -43.16 -22.56 -42.59
C PHE A 44 -43.30 -23.25 -41.23
N PRO A 45 -44.14 -22.71 -40.31
CA PRO A 45 -44.46 -23.41 -39.08
C PRO A 45 -44.96 -24.82 -39.38
N GLY A 46 -44.30 -25.80 -38.79
CA GLY A 46 -44.45 -27.20 -39.18
C GLY A 46 -43.70 -28.15 -38.27
N ASP A 47 -44.09 -29.40 -38.38
CA ASP A 47 -43.40 -30.57 -37.85
C ASP A 47 -42.93 -31.40 -39.05
N ASP A 48 -41.74 -31.97 -38.98
CA ASP A 48 -41.10 -32.73 -40.08
C ASP A 48 -41.02 -32.02 -41.44
N THR A 49 -40.85 -30.69 -41.44
CA THR A 49 -40.77 -29.93 -42.68
C THR A 49 -39.33 -29.61 -43.07
N PHE A 50 -39.11 -29.43 -44.36
CA PHE A 50 -37.81 -29.02 -44.89
C PHE A 50 -37.98 -28.03 -46.04
N LEU A 51 -36.93 -27.24 -46.28
CA LEU A 51 -36.83 -26.40 -47.48
C LEU A 51 -35.47 -26.60 -48.17
N PRO A 52 -35.44 -26.66 -49.51
CA PRO A 52 -34.19 -26.59 -50.24
C PRO A 52 -33.55 -25.21 -50.09
N ALA A 53 -32.24 -25.16 -49.87
CA ALA A 53 -31.45 -23.95 -49.86
C ALA A 53 -30.35 -24.02 -50.93
N SER A 54 -30.17 -22.94 -51.68
CA SER A 54 -29.04 -22.79 -52.59
C SER A 54 -27.85 -22.21 -51.83
N LEU A 55 -26.64 -22.66 -52.15
CA LEU A 55 -25.40 -22.07 -51.65
C LEU A 55 -24.90 -20.93 -52.55
N GLY A 56 -25.76 -20.37 -53.41
CA GLY A 56 -25.41 -19.26 -54.29
C GLY A 56 -24.47 -19.63 -55.43
N GLY A 57 -24.39 -20.91 -55.80
CA GLY A 57 -23.43 -21.44 -56.78
C GLY A 57 -22.04 -21.71 -56.19
N ASN A 58 -21.87 -21.55 -54.88
CA ASN A 58 -20.63 -21.88 -54.20
C ASN A 58 -20.54 -23.39 -53.92
N ALA A 59 -19.34 -23.94 -54.07
CA ALA A 59 -19.05 -25.34 -53.75
C ALA A 59 -18.73 -25.49 -52.26
N PHE A 60 -19.39 -26.45 -51.62
CA PHE A 60 -19.13 -26.89 -50.26
C PHE A 60 -18.60 -28.32 -50.28
N THR A 61 -17.39 -28.53 -49.77
CA THR A 61 -16.81 -29.87 -49.67
C THR A 61 -17.15 -30.47 -48.31
N PHE A 62 -17.82 -31.61 -48.30
CA PHE A 62 -18.24 -32.30 -47.09
C PHE A 62 -18.02 -33.80 -47.21
N MET A 63 -17.19 -34.36 -46.33
CA MET A 63 -16.90 -35.81 -46.25
C MET A 63 -16.51 -36.43 -47.60
N GLY A 64 -15.66 -35.72 -48.36
CA GLY A 64 -15.22 -36.09 -49.71
C GLY A 64 -16.22 -35.79 -50.86
N GLY A 65 -17.45 -35.38 -50.54
CA GLY A 65 -18.45 -34.92 -51.50
C GLY A 65 -18.39 -33.42 -51.77
N VAL A 66 -18.90 -32.97 -52.92
CA VAL A 66 -19.01 -31.54 -53.26
C VAL A 66 -20.47 -31.20 -53.55
N TYR A 67 -20.98 -30.17 -52.89
CA TYR A 67 -22.39 -29.77 -52.92
C TYR A 67 -22.55 -28.27 -53.17
N ASP A 68 -23.57 -27.88 -53.92
CA ASP A 68 -23.93 -26.47 -54.19
C ASP A 68 -25.33 -26.10 -53.65
N ARG A 69 -25.98 -27.06 -52.99
CA ARG A 69 -27.31 -26.97 -52.42
C ARG A 69 -27.47 -27.97 -51.29
N LEU A 70 -28.38 -27.66 -50.38
CA LEU A 70 -28.73 -28.49 -49.24
C LEU A 70 -30.23 -28.39 -48.92
N PHE A 71 -30.68 -29.13 -47.92
CA PHE A 71 -32.01 -29.01 -47.34
C PHE A 71 -31.86 -28.66 -45.86
N VAL A 72 -32.60 -27.65 -45.40
CA VAL A 72 -32.72 -27.31 -43.98
C VAL A 72 -33.97 -27.99 -43.45
N ASN A 73 -33.85 -28.77 -42.38
CA ASN A 73 -34.95 -29.52 -41.78
C ASN A 73 -35.31 -28.93 -40.40
N THR A 74 -36.61 -28.92 -40.04
CA THR A 74 -37.09 -28.47 -38.73
C THR A 74 -36.43 -29.20 -37.58
N ASN A 75 -36.15 -30.48 -37.73
CA ASN A 75 -35.58 -31.39 -36.72
C ASN A 75 -34.12 -31.12 -36.37
N GLY A 76 -33.50 -30.04 -36.84
CA GLY A 76 -32.18 -29.63 -36.37
C GLY A 76 -31.01 -30.17 -37.17
N CYS A 77 -31.21 -30.46 -38.47
CA CYS A 77 -30.16 -30.93 -39.36
C CYS A 77 -30.19 -30.29 -40.75
N LEU A 78 -29.03 -30.32 -41.40
CA LEU A 78 -28.84 -30.05 -42.82
C LEU A 78 -28.58 -31.37 -43.54
N SER A 79 -29.18 -31.57 -44.71
CA SER A 79 -28.92 -32.75 -45.53
C SER A 79 -28.56 -32.40 -46.98
N PHE A 80 -27.82 -33.29 -47.63
CA PHE A 80 -27.36 -33.12 -49.00
C PHE A 80 -27.94 -34.19 -49.91
N ASN A 81 -28.06 -33.88 -51.21
CA ASN A 81 -28.73 -34.67 -52.25
C ASN A 81 -30.24 -34.84 -52.08
N PHE A 82 -30.69 -35.28 -50.91
CA PHE A 82 -32.09 -35.51 -50.58
C PHE A 82 -32.41 -34.97 -49.18
N PRO A 83 -33.66 -34.52 -48.93
CA PRO A 83 -34.10 -34.15 -47.60
C PRO A 83 -34.12 -35.37 -46.67
N VAL A 84 -33.84 -35.13 -45.39
CA VAL A 84 -34.19 -36.07 -44.32
C VAL A 84 -35.68 -35.92 -44.04
N GLU A 85 -36.43 -37.02 -44.01
CA GLU A 85 -37.89 -37.04 -43.80
C GLU A 85 -38.30 -37.79 -42.51
N THR A 86 -37.35 -38.28 -41.72
CA THR A 86 -37.61 -39.02 -40.47
C THR A 86 -37.53 -38.10 -39.25
N TYR A 87 -38.52 -38.23 -38.35
CA TYR A 87 -38.54 -37.66 -36.99
C TYR A 87 -37.78 -38.53 -35.98
N ASN A 88 -37.63 -39.83 -36.26
CA ASN A 88 -36.91 -40.73 -35.36
C ASN A 88 -35.42 -40.43 -35.45
N VAL A 89 -34.84 -40.03 -34.33
CA VAL A 89 -33.40 -39.80 -34.20
C VAL A 89 -32.65 -41.13 -34.37
N GLU A 90 -31.98 -41.29 -35.52
CA GLU A 90 -31.15 -42.46 -35.80
C GLU A 90 -29.71 -42.26 -35.30
N ALA A 91 -29.01 -43.35 -34.98
CA ALA A 91 -27.57 -43.29 -34.73
C ALA A 91 -26.82 -42.99 -36.03
N PHE A 92 -25.61 -42.46 -35.95
CA PHE A 92 -24.69 -42.56 -37.07
C PHE A 92 -23.86 -43.86 -36.97
N PRO A 93 -23.59 -44.57 -38.08
CA PRO A 93 -23.98 -44.26 -39.45
C PRO A 93 -25.23 -45.02 -39.88
N TRP A 94 -26.38 -44.36 -39.98
CA TRP A 94 -27.64 -44.98 -40.42
C TRP A 94 -28.36 -44.20 -41.50
N VAL A 95 -28.05 -42.93 -41.65
CA VAL A 95 -28.68 -42.08 -42.64
C VAL A 95 -28.13 -42.43 -44.02
N HIS A 96 -28.98 -42.54 -45.03
CA HIS A 96 -28.56 -42.85 -46.41
C HIS A 96 -28.33 -41.58 -47.25
N VAL A 97 -28.18 -40.45 -46.57
CA VAL A 97 -27.89 -39.14 -47.15
C VAL A 97 -26.81 -38.47 -46.29
N PRO A 98 -25.91 -37.68 -46.90
CA PRO A 98 -24.96 -36.90 -46.12
C PRO A 98 -25.70 -35.87 -45.25
N VAL A 99 -25.34 -35.78 -43.96
CA VAL A 99 -26.02 -34.95 -42.96
C VAL A 99 -25.02 -34.22 -42.06
N ILE A 100 -25.35 -32.96 -41.74
CA ILE A 100 -24.77 -32.17 -40.65
C ILE A 100 -25.86 -31.96 -39.60
N ALA A 101 -25.66 -32.46 -38.39
CA ALA A 101 -26.62 -32.39 -37.29
C ALA A 101 -26.01 -31.63 -36.10
N PRO A 102 -26.18 -30.29 -36.00
CA PRO A 102 -25.83 -29.57 -34.79
C PRO A 102 -26.63 -30.07 -33.58
N PHE A 103 -27.91 -30.41 -33.79
CA PHE A 103 -28.79 -30.95 -32.75
C PHE A 103 -30.01 -31.61 -33.40
N TRP A 104 -29.91 -32.87 -33.80
CA TRP A 104 -31.02 -33.56 -34.47
C TRP A 104 -31.96 -34.22 -33.46
N ALA A 105 -33.16 -33.66 -33.34
CA ALA A 105 -34.24 -34.15 -32.49
C ALA A 105 -35.62 -33.86 -33.10
N ASP A 106 -36.67 -34.38 -32.50
CA ASP A 106 -38.07 -34.22 -32.94
C ASP A 106 -38.59 -32.80 -32.59
N VAL A 107 -38.30 -31.83 -33.47
CA VAL A 107 -38.56 -30.39 -33.25
C VAL A 107 -39.93 -30.01 -33.80
N ASP A 108 -40.74 -29.33 -32.98
CA ASP A 108 -42.04 -28.79 -33.39
C ASP A 108 -42.05 -27.25 -33.38
N THR A 109 -42.41 -26.65 -34.52
CA THR A 109 -42.56 -25.20 -34.69
C THR A 109 -44.00 -24.74 -34.96
N LEU A 110 -45.00 -25.65 -34.93
CA LEU A 110 -46.40 -25.34 -35.22
C LEU A 110 -47.00 -24.33 -34.24
N GLY A 111 -46.55 -24.32 -32.98
CA GLY A 111 -47.14 -23.49 -31.92
C GLY A 111 -48.57 -23.86 -31.55
N MET A 112 -49.09 -24.97 -32.09
CA MET A 112 -50.36 -25.60 -31.74
C MET A 112 -50.22 -27.10 -32.00
N ASP A 113 -50.39 -27.92 -30.97
CA ASP A 113 -50.39 -29.38 -31.14
C ASP A 113 -51.78 -29.79 -31.68
N PRO A 114 -51.89 -30.41 -32.87
CA PRO A 114 -53.16 -30.83 -33.43
C PRO A 114 -53.88 -31.90 -32.58
N ASN A 115 -53.17 -32.57 -31.67
CA ASN A 115 -53.73 -33.58 -30.78
C ASN A 115 -54.46 -33.00 -29.56
N ASP A 116 -54.05 -31.82 -29.07
CA ASP A 116 -54.67 -31.17 -27.89
C ASP A 116 -55.37 -29.83 -28.19
N GLY A 117 -55.06 -29.20 -29.32
CA GLY A 117 -55.64 -27.94 -29.77
C GLY A 117 -55.18 -26.71 -28.98
N LEU A 118 -54.08 -26.80 -28.21
CA LEU A 118 -53.60 -25.74 -27.34
C LEU A 118 -52.43 -24.96 -27.96
N PHE A 119 -52.49 -23.64 -27.83
CA PHE A 119 -51.45 -22.73 -28.32
C PHE A 119 -50.20 -22.74 -27.42
N ARG A 120 -49.02 -22.69 -28.04
CA ARG A 120 -47.70 -22.52 -27.42
C ARG A 120 -46.93 -21.40 -28.13
N LYS A 121 -45.90 -20.85 -27.48
CA LYS A 121 -44.94 -19.97 -28.18
C LYS A 121 -44.26 -20.81 -29.26
N ARG A 122 -44.26 -20.29 -30.50
CA ARG A 122 -43.60 -20.92 -31.65
C ARG A 122 -42.15 -20.46 -31.74
N GLY A 123 -41.26 -21.42 -31.98
CA GLY A 123 -39.91 -21.13 -32.46
C GLY A 123 -39.90 -20.91 -33.96
N THR A 124 -38.72 -20.60 -34.49
CA THR A 124 -38.51 -20.43 -35.93
C THR A 124 -37.25 -21.13 -36.39
N VAL A 125 -37.30 -21.72 -37.58
CA VAL A 125 -36.11 -22.19 -38.28
C VAL A 125 -35.87 -21.27 -39.46
N SER A 126 -34.71 -20.62 -39.50
CA SER A 126 -34.36 -19.69 -40.57
C SER A 126 -32.93 -19.83 -41.01
N PHE A 127 -32.66 -19.51 -42.27
CA PHE A 127 -31.33 -19.68 -42.85
C PHE A 127 -31.03 -18.65 -43.93
N ARG A 128 -29.74 -18.42 -44.20
CA ARG A 128 -29.29 -17.64 -45.36
C ARG A 128 -27.87 -17.98 -45.78
N THR A 129 -27.58 -17.70 -47.04
CA THR A 129 -26.20 -17.55 -47.53
C THR A 129 -25.67 -16.18 -47.13
N ILE A 130 -24.45 -16.14 -46.64
CA ILE A 130 -23.72 -14.96 -46.17
C ILE A 130 -22.66 -14.64 -47.20
N THR A 131 -22.68 -13.39 -47.66
CA THR A 131 -21.67 -12.80 -48.56
C THR A 131 -21.14 -11.48 -48.04
N ASP A 132 -21.67 -10.99 -46.91
CA ASP A 132 -21.21 -9.75 -46.29
C ASP A 132 -19.80 -9.95 -45.72
N ARG A 133 -18.87 -9.05 -46.06
CA ARG A 133 -17.46 -9.27 -45.75
C ARG A 133 -17.18 -9.27 -44.25
N ALA A 134 -17.86 -8.43 -43.46
CA ALA A 134 -17.64 -8.38 -42.02
C ALA A 134 -18.11 -9.67 -41.33
N GLU A 135 -19.20 -10.26 -41.81
CA GLU A 135 -19.67 -11.56 -41.33
C GLU A 135 -18.77 -12.73 -41.78
N LEU A 136 -18.22 -12.67 -42.99
CA LEU A 136 -17.24 -13.65 -43.47
C LEU A 136 -15.93 -13.57 -42.66
N ASP A 137 -15.44 -12.36 -42.38
CA ASP A 137 -14.28 -12.15 -41.51
C ASP A 137 -14.54 -12.69 -40.10
N ARG A 138 -15.78 -12.58 -39.60
CA ARG A 138 -16.21 -13.14 -38.32
C ARG A 138 -16.21 -14.67 -38.32
N ALA A 139 -16.74 -15.31 -39.37
CA ALA A 139 -16.67 -16.76 -39.52
C ALA A 139 -15.22 -17.25 -39.59
N ALA A 140 -14.37 -16.52 -40.31
CA ALA A 140 -12.94 -16.80 -40.38
C ALA A 140 -12.24 -16.65 -39.02
N ALA A 141 -12.57 -15.62 -38.24
CA ALA A 141 -12.03 -15.44 -36.90
C ALA A 141 -12.44 -16.56 -35.93
N ILE A 142 -13.65 -17.12 -36.07
CA ILE A 142 -14.06 -18.31 -35.30
C ILE A 142 -13.16 -19.50 -35.64
N VAL A 143 -12.93 -19.76 -36.93
CA VAL A 143 -12.04 -20.84 -37.37
C VAL A 143 -10.60 -20.61 -36.92
N GLU A 144 -10.09 -19.39 -37.00
CA GLU A 144 -8.72 -19.07 -36.58
C GLU A 144 -8.51 -19.23 -35.06
N ARG A 145 -9.53 -18.93 -34.24
CA ARG A 145 -9.49 -19.24 -32.80
C ARG A 145 -9.49 -20.74 -32.53
N ALA A 146 -10.30 -21.50 -33.27
CA ALA A 146 -10.34 -22.95 -33.14
C ALA A 146 -9.06 -23.62 -33.65
N VAL A 147 -8.47 -23.07 -34.72
CA VAL A 147 -7.31 -23.65 -35.40
C VAL A 147 -6.27 -22.54 -35.63
N PRO A 148 -5.49 -22.15 -34.60
CA PRO A 148 -4.50 -21.09 -34.74
C PRO A 148 -3.49 -21.40 -35.84
N GLY A 149 -3.26 -20.46 -36.75
CA GLY A 149 -2.40 -20.62 -37.92
C GLY A 149 -3.08 -21.32 -39.10
N ALA A 150 -4.39 -21.59 -39.05
CA ALA A 150 -5.12 -22.09 -40.20
C ALA A 150 -5.04 -21.14 -41.39
N ASN A 151 -4.91 -19.83 -41.15
CA ASN A 151 -4.95 -18.81 -42.21
C ASN A 151 -6.20 -19.01 -43.09
N PHE A 152 -7.34 -19.29 -42.45
CA PHE A 152 -8.59 -19.52 -43.14
C PHE A 152 -9.20 -18.18 -43.55
N GLN A 153 -9.73 -18.12 -44.77
CA GLN A 153 -10.41 -16.94 -45.30
C GLN A 153 -11.74 -17.39 -45.87
N SER A 154 -12.82 -16.96 -45.24
CA SER A 154 -14.16 -17.30 -45.67
C SER A 154 -14.49 -16.56 -46.97
N ASP A 155 -14.71 -17.30 -48.07
CA ASP A 155 -15.18 -16.73 -49.33
C ASP A 155 -16.70 -16.58 -49.33
N TRP A 156 -17.37 -17.50 -48.66
CA TRP A 156 -18.81 -17.50 -48.43
C TRP A 156 -19.12 -18.32 -47.17
N ALA A 157 -20.29 -18.07 -46.59
CA ALA A 157 -20.81 -18.90 -45.51
C ALA A 157 -22.32 -19.12 -45.69
N PHE A 158 -22.85 -20.10 -44.96
CA PHE A 158 -24.29 -20.33 -44.84
C PHE A 158 -24.60 -20.59 -43.38
N ALA A 159 -25.59 -19.90 -42.84
CA ALA A 159 -26.03 -20.08 -41.47
C ALA A 159 -27.49 -20.54 -41.44
N ALA A 160 -27.78 -21.50 -40.56
CA ALA A 160 -29.14 -21.91 -40.21
C ALA A 160 -29.31 -21.89 -38.69
N THR A 161 -30.38 -21.25 -38.23
CA THR A 161 -30.71 -21.07 -36.81
C THR A 161 -32.04 -21.73 -36.50
N TRP A 162 -32.06 -22.53 -35.44
CA TRP A 162 -33.27 -23.00 -34.77
C TRP A 162 -33.42 -22.11 -33.54
N ASP A 163 -34.32 -21.13 -33.61
CA ASP A 163 -34.50 -20.10 -32.60
C ASP A 163 -35.72 -20.38 -31.72
N ALA A 164 -35.48 -20.56 -30.42
CA ALA A 164 -36.48 -20.88 -29.41
C ALA A 164 -37.45 -21.98 -29.86
N VAL A 165 -36.92 -23.07 -30.42
CA VAL A 165 -37.69 -24.21 -30.92
C VAL A 165 -38.10 -25.16 -29.80
N GLY A 166 -39.33 -25.66 -29.87
CA GLY A 166 -39.86 -26.64 -28.91
C GLY A 166 -39.70 -28.07 -29.43
N TYR A 167 -39.95 -29.04 -28.56
CA TYR A 167 -40.01 -30.45 -28.91
C TYR A 167 -41.42 -30.89 -29.29
N PHE A 168 -41.53 -31.88 -30.17
CA PHE A 168 -42.79 -32.54 -30.49
C PHE A 168 -43.39 -33.20 -29.25
N GLY A 169 -44.71 -33.09 -29.10
CA GLY A 169 -45.35 -33.32 -27.82
C GLY A 169 -45.48 -31.99 -27.14
N MET A 170 -44.59 -31.60 -26.22
CA MET A 170 -44.72 -30.41 -25.36
C MET A 170 -46.15 -30.19 -24.81
N THR A 171 -46.36 -29.31 -23.85
CA THR A 171 -47.69 -28.93 -23.36
C THR A 171 -47.58 -27.53 -22.80
N PRO A 172 -48.69 -26.82 -22.58
CA PRO A 172 -48.64 -25.55 -21.86
C PRO A 172 -48.02 -25.65 -20.45
N LEU A 173 -47.94 -26.84 -19.85
CA LEU A 173 -47.40 -27.06 -18.51
C LEU A 173 -45.90 -27.38 -18.49
N ASN A 174 -45.26 -27.63 -19.64
CA ASN A 174 -43.85 -28.03 -19.73
C ASN A 174 -43.17 -27.45 -20.98
N GLN A 175 -43.39 -26.17 -21.22
CA GLN A 175 -42.77 -25.43 -22.32
C GLN A 175 -41.27 -25.29 -22.09
N LYS A 176 -40.49 -25.87 -23.00
CA LYS A 176 -39.04 -25.82 -23.02
C LYS A 176 -38.60 -25.48 -24.44
N TYR A 177 -37.56 -24.67 -24.54
CA TYR A 177 -37.09 -24.14 -25.81
C TYR A 177 -35.58 -24.28 -25.88
N ASN A 178 -35.09 -24.60 -27.07
CA ASN A 178 -33.66 -24.62 -27.37
C ASN A 178 -33.38 -23.59 -28.46
N THR A 179 -32.20 -22.99 -28.40
CA THR A 179 -31.67 -22.16 -29.47
C THR A 179 -30.28 -22.64 -29.86
N PHE A 180 -30.11 -22.98 -31.14
CA PHE A 180 -28.83 -23.44 -31.67
C PHE A 180 -28.69 -23.07 -33.15
N GLN A 181 -27.44 -23.02 -33.61
CA GLN A 181 -27.09 -22.57 -34.95
C GLN A 181 -25.98 -23.44 -35.53
N VAL A 182 -26.06 -23.67 -36.85
CA VAL A 182 -24.94 -24.18 -37.64
C VAL A 182 -24.51 -23.12 -38.64
N ILE A 183 -23.19 -22.94 -38.78
CA ILE A 183 -22.58 -22.19 -39.87
C ILE A 183 -21.68 -23.14 -40.64
N ILE A 184 -21.83 -23.18 -41.96
CA ILE A 184 -20.88 -23.83 -42.85
C ILE A 184 -20.16 -22.78 -43.69
N SER A 185 -18.87 -22.95 -43.92
CA SER A 185 -18.08 -21.99 -44.70
C SER A 185 -16.92 -22.66 -45.42
N SER A 186 -16.58 -22.14 -46.59
CA SER A 186 -15.44 -22.62 -47.37
C SER A 186 -14.54 -21.48 -47.85
N ASP A 187 -13.28 -21.80 -48.09
CA ASP A 187 -12.30 -20.90 -48.69
C ASP A 187 -11.98 -21.27 -50.15
N ALA A 188 -11.21 -20.41 -50.82
CA ALA A 188 -10.77 -20.59 -52.21
C ALA A 188 -9.92 -21.85 -52.43
N ALA A 189 -9.31 -22.39 -51.36
CA ALA A 189 -8.50 -23.60 -51.40
C ALA A 189 -9.35 -24.88 -51.27
N GLY A 190 -10.66 -24.76 -51.04
CA GLY A 190 -11.61 -25.87 -50.90
C GLY A 190 -11.68 -26.44 -49.48
N ARG A 191 -11.03 -25.81 -48.50
CA ARG A 191 -11.19 -26.16 -47.08
C ARG A 191 -12.57 -25.73 -46.64
N SER A 192 -13.29 -26.62 -45.97
CA SER A 192 -14.66 -26.38 -45.55
C SER A 192 -14.82 -26.70 -44.07
N TYR A 193 -15.42 -25.78 -43.34
CA TYR A 193 -15.66 -25.91 -41.90
C TYR A 193 -17.16 -25.93 -41.60
N ALA A 194 -17.52 -26.68 -40.56
CA ALA A 194 -18.82 -26.60 -39.89
C ALA A 194 -18.63 -26.08 -38.46
N ILE A 195 -19.45 -25.13 -38.06
CA ILE A 195 -19.42 -24.46 -36.76
C ILE A 195 -20.79 -24.64 -36.12
N PHE A 196 -20.85 -25.28 -34.95
CA PHE A 196 -22.05 -25.35 -34.13
C PHE A 196 -21.98 -24.31 -33.03
N GLN A 197 -23.09 -23.63 -32.77
CA GLN A 197 -23.25 -22.66 -31.70
C GLN A 197 -24.50 -22.96 -30.90
N PHE A 198 -24.36 -23.05 -29.58
CA PHE A 198 -25.44 -23.24 -28.63
C PHE A 198 -25.57 -22.00 -27.75
N LEU A 199 -26.82 -21.55 -27.54
CA LEU A 199 -27.10 -20.34 -26.79
C LEU A 199 -26.74 -20.50 -25.31
N ASP A 200 -26.34 -19.41 -24.67
CA ASP A 200 -25.98 -19.32 -23.25
C ASP A 200 -27.14 -19.51 -22.26
N ASP A 201 -28.35 -19.77 -22.74
CA ASP A 201 -29.52 -20.13 -21.94
C ASP A 201 -29.76 -21.66 -21.80
N GLY A 202 -28.85 -22.47 -22.35
CA GLY A 202 -28.80 -23.92 -22.14
C GLY A 202 -29.67 -24.74 -23.10
N ILE A 203 -29.39 -26.06 -23.16
CA ILE A 203 -30.30 -27.02 -23.77
C ILE A 203 -31.32 -27.49 -22.73
N ASN A 204 -32.60 -27.18 -22.99
CA ASN A 204 -33.69 -27.38 -22.04
C ASN A 204 -34.51 -28.65 -22.30
N TRP A 205 -34.40 -29.21 -23.50
CA TRP A 205 -35.04 -30.45 -23.92
C TRP A 205 -34.12 -31.24 -24.87
N THR A 206 -34.22 -32.56 -24.88
CA THR A 206 -33.33 -33.44 -25.65
C THR A 206 -34.06 -34.44 -26.55
N THR A 207 -35.37 -34.54 -26.42
CA THR A 207 -36.17 -35.51 -27.17
C THR A 207 -37.61 -35.01 -27.38
N GLY A 208 -38.31 -35.54 -28.37
CA GLY A 208 -39.75 -35.44 -28.50
C GLY A 208 -40.49 -36.39 -27.55
N THR A 209 -41.81 -36.41 -27.65
CA THR A 209 -42.65 -37.39 -26.91
C THR A 209 -43.06 -38.59 -27.76
N SER A 210 -42.57 -38.67 -29.01
CA SER A 210 -42.74 -39.82 -29.88
C SER A 210 -41.81 -40.97 -29.44
N GLY A 211 -42.27 -42.22 -29.51
CA GLY A 211 -41.46 -43.40 -29.20
C GLY A 211 -41.58 -43.98 -27.78
N PHE A 212 -40.51 -44.59 -27.29
CA PHE A 212 -40.40 -45.25 -25.98
C PHE A 212 -39.40 -44.51 -25.09
N GLY A 213 -39.55 -44.64 -23.77
CA GLY A 213 -38.54 -44.19 -22.80
C GLY A 213 -37.19 -44.92 -22.99
N PRO A 214 -36.13 -44.51 -22.26
CA PRO A 214 -34.76 -45.00 -22.45
C PRO A 214 -34.64 -46.48 -22.06
N ASP A 215 -35.60 -46.97 -21.27
CA ASP A 215 -35.77 -48.36 -20.79
C ASP A 215 -36.81 -49.14 -21.62
N GLY A 216 -37.34 -48.57 -22.71
CA GLY A 216 -38.42 -49.16 -23.50
C GLY A 216 -39.82 -48.98 -22.89
N SER A 217 -39.98 -48.17 -21.84
CA SER A 217 -41.29 -47.92 -21.22
C SER A 217 -42.22 -47.08 -22.11
N TRP A 218 -43.52 -47.35 -21.99
CA TRP A 218 -44.59 -46.57 -22.62
C TRP A 218 -45.62 -46.12 -21.59
N PRO A 219 -46.09 -44.86 -21.62
CA PRO A 219 -45.66 -43.79 -22.51
C PRO A 219 -44.28 -43.22 -22.10
N PRO A 220 -43.50 -42.64 -23.05
CA PRO A 220 -42.27 -41.94 -22.72
C PRO A 220 -42.56 -40.74 -21.80
N PRO A 221 -41.55 -40.26 -21.04
CA PRO A 221 -41.69 -39.01 -20.29
C PRO A 221 -42.11 -37.87 -21.23
N ARG A 222 -43.13 -37.12 -20.83
CA ARG A 222 -43.73 -36.07 -21.68
C ARG A 222 -43.08 -34.70 -21.51
N ASP A 223 -41.96 -34.61 -20.80
CA ASP A 223 -41.30 -33.36 -20.40
C ASP A 223 -40.09 -32.99 -21.27
N GLY A 224 -39.92 -33.65 -22.42
CA GLY A 224 -38.86 -33.40 -23.38
C GLY A 224 -37.48 -33.90 -22.92
N LEU A 225 -37.42 -34.72 -21.87
CA LEU A 225 -36.22 -35.36 -21.35
C LEU A 225 -36.45 -36.87 -21.18
N GLY A 226 -35.39 -37.67 -21.19
CA GLY A 226 -35.51 -39.10 -20.89
C GLY A 226 -36.27 -39.91 -21.94
N GLY A 227 -36.16 -39.56 -23.22
CA GLY A 227 -36.49 -40.43 -24.36
C GLY A 227 -35.22 -40.83 -25.11
N VAL A 228 -35.31 -40.97 -26.44
CA VAL A 228 -34.10 -41.09 -27.29
C VAL A 228 -33.51 -39.69 -27.45
N PRO A 229 -32.33 -39.38 -26.86
CA PRO A 229 -31.79 -38.03 -26.89
C PRO A 229 -31.29 -37.65 -28.30
N ALA A 230 -31.19 -36.35 -28.53
CA ALA A 230 -30.73 -35.76 -29.77
C ALA A 230 -29.41 -36.36 -30.26
N ASN A 231 -29.27 -36.51 -31.58
CA ASN A 231 -28.01 -36.88 -32.19
C ASN A 231 -27.25 -35.62 -32.63
N VAL A 232 -25.93 -35.59 -32.45
CA VAL A 232 -25.04 -34.46 -32.74
C VAL A 232 -23.83 -34.98 -33.50
N GLY A 233 -23.56 -34.43 -34.68
CA GLY A 233 -22.40 -34.81 -35.50
C GLY A 233 -22.66 -34.80 -37.00
N PHE A 234 -22.03 -35.75 -37.69
CA PHE A 234 -21.92 -35.80 -39.15
C PHE A 234 -22.05 -37.23 -39.67
N ASP A 235 -22.69 -37.41 -40.82
CA ASP A 235 -22.77 -38.70 -41.54
C ASP A 235 -22.53 -38.44 -43.03
N ALA A 236 -21.66 -39.21 -43.67
CA ALA A 236 -21.40 -39.08 -45.11
C ALA A 236 -22.49 -39.76 -45.96
N GLY A 237 -23.44 -40.48 -45.35
CA GLY A 237 -24.49 -41.22 -46.04
C GLY A 237 -23.99 -42.50 -46.72
N ASN A 238 -22.74 -42.91 -46.47
CA ASN A 238 -22.09 -44.05 -47.11
C ASN A 238 -21.92 -45.28 -46.18
N ARG A 239 -22.48 -45.20 -44.97
CA ARG A 239 -22.41 -46.21 -43.90
C ARG A 239 -21.01 -46.48 -43.33
N GLN A 240 -20.01 -45.69 -43.70
CA GLN A 240 -18.61 -45.88 -43.30
C GLN A 240 -18.10 -44.64 -42.57
N ASN A 241 -18.14 -43.48 -43.21
CA ASN A 241 -17.60 -42.24 -42.67
C ASN A 241 -18.69 -41.50 -41.91
N PHE A 242 -18.48 -41.29 -40.62
CA PHE A 242 -19.34 -40.50 -39.76
C PHE A 242 -18.55 -40.00 -38.54
N TYR A 243 -19.11 -39.01 -37.86
CA TYR A 243 -18.66 -38.53 -36.57
C TYR A 243 -19.87 -38.36 -35.66
N SER A 244 -19.77 -38.88 -34.44
CA SER A 244 -20.77 -38.69 -33.39
C SER A 244 -20.09 -37.97 -32.23
N ASP A 245 -20.64 -36.84 -31.79
CA ASP A 245 -20.15 -36.22 -30.56
C ASP A 245 -20.36 -37.19 -29.37
N PRO A 246 -19.45 -37.22 -28.37
CA PRO A 246 -19.60 -38.07 -27.20
C PRO A 246 -20.90 -37.91 -26.40
N PHE A 247 -21.57 -36.74 -26.46
CA PHE A 247 -22.86 -36.52 -25.80
C PHE A 247 -24.05 -36.94 -26.67
N ALA A 248 -23.85 -37.15 -27.97
CA ALA A 248 -24.92 -37.52 -28.87
C ALA A 248 -25.63 -38.81 -28.41
N ARG A 249 -26.96 -38.77 -28.36
CA ARG A 249 -27.84 -39.88 -27.94
C ARG A 249 -27.59 -40.39 -26.51
N THR A 250 -26.96 -39.59 -25.65
CA THR A 250 -26.83 -39.86 -24.21
C THR A 250 -27.64 -38.84 -23.40
N PRO A 251 -27.92 -39.10 -22.11
CA PRO A 251 -28.54 -38.10 -21.24
C PRO A 251 -27.74 -36.80 -21.12
N ASP A 252 -26.41 -36.85 -21.34
CA ASP A 252 -25.50 -35.72 -21.21
C ASP A 252 -25.68 -34.68 -22.33
N VAL A 253 -26.40 -35.00 -23.41
CA VAL A 253 -26.69 -34.04 -24.51
C VAL A 253 -27.44 -32.78 -24.05
N VAL A 254 -28.04 -32.82 -22.86
CA VAL A 254 -28.64 -31.65 -22.21
C VAL A 254 -27.59 -30.60 -21.80
N ASP A 255 -26.32 -30.99 -21.67
CA ASP A 255 -25.20 -30.12 -21.30
C ASP A 255 -24.26 -29.86 -22.50
N ILE A 256 -24.70 -30.11 -23.75
CA ILE A 256 -23.86 -29.97 -24.95
C ILE A 256 -23.33 -28.53 -25.11
N GLU A 257 -24.06 -27.52 -24.65
CA GLU A 257 -23.65 -26.11 -24.66
C GLU A 257 -22.49 -25.81 -23.70
N THR A 258 -22.18 -26.71 -22.78
CA THR A 258 -21.03 -26.57 -21.87
C THR A 258 -19.74 -27.09 -22.51
N ARG A 259 -19.85 -27.83 -23.62
CA ARG A 259 -18.72 -28.38 -24.37
C ARG A 259 -18.21 -27.39 -25.40
N SER A 260 -16.94 -27.54 -25.75
CA SER A 260 -16.31 -26.86 -26.88
C SER A 260 -15.48 -27.87 -27.67
N VAL A 261 -15.39 -27.63 -28.99
CA VAL A 261 -14.51 -28.42 -29.86
C VAL A 261 -13.76 -27.47 -30.79
N PRO A 262 -12.43 -27.38 -30.71
CA PRO A 262 -11.57 -27.95 -29.65
C PRO A 262 -11.83 -27.34 -28.26
N ALA A 263 -11.30 -27.96 -27.21
CA ALA A 263 -11.61 -27.61 -25.81
C ALA A 263 -11.19 -26.18 -25.41
N HIS A 264 -10.26 -25.56 -26.14
CA HIS A 264 -9.72 -24.23 -25.82
C HIS A 264 -10.57 -23.07 -26.33
N ILE A 265 -11.57 -23.31 -27.18
CA ILE A 265 -12.52 -22.26 -27.59
C ILE A 265 -13.68 -22.14 -26.60
N ALA A 266 -14.49 -21.09 -26.76
CA ALA A 266 -15.60 -20.81 -25.87
C ALA A 266 -16.58 -22.00 -25.78
N PRO A 267 -17.08 -22.34 -24.57
CA PRO A 267 -18.18 -23.28 -24.39
C PRO A 267 -19.36 -22.94 -25.31
N GLY A 268 -20.02 -23.98 -25.80
CA GLY A 268 -21.13 -23.89 -26.73
C GLY A 268 -20.71 -23.65 -28.17
N GLN A 269 -19.42 -23.54 -28.45
CA GLN A 269 -18.89 -23.45 -29.81
C GLN A 269 -18.10 -24.71 -30.19
N MET A 270 -18.43 -25.29 -31.33
CA MET A 270 -17.76 -26.49 -31.86
C MET A 270 -17.41 -26.25 -33.32
N VAL A 271 -16.16 -26.48 -33.70
CA VAL A 271 -15.61 -26.19 -35.03
C VAL A 271 -14.93 -27.43 -35.58
N PHE A 272 -15.32 -27.83 -36.78
CA PHE A 272 -14.86 -29.06 -37.44
C PHE A 272 -14.37 -28.74 -38.84
N LEU A 273 -13.22 -29.29 -39.24
CA LEU A 273 -12.84 -29.33 -40.65
C LEU A 273 -13.56 -30.52 -41.28
N VAL A 274 -14.39 -30.25 -42.30
CA VAL A 274 -15.31 -31.23 -42.87
C VAL A 274 -15.04 -31.56 -44.33
N SER A 275 -14.02 -30.94 -44.94
CA SER A 275 -13.67 -31.17 -46.36
C SER A 275 -12.92 -32.48 -46.63
N ALA A 276 -12.30 -33.10 -45.62
CA ALA A 276 -11.68 -34.42 -45.74
C ALA A 276 -12.74 -35.53 -45.81
N GLU A 277 -12.36 -36.78 -46.10
CA GLU A 277 -13.30 -37.93 -46.12
C GLU A 277 -13.82 -38.25 -44.71
N ASP A 278 -12.95 -38.15 -43.70
CA ASP A 278 -13.29 -38.24 -42.28
C ASP A 278 -13.34 -36.84 -41.67
N ILE A 279 -14.14 -36.66 -40.62
CA ILE A 279 -14.19 -35.40 -39.88
C ILE A 279 -12.90 -35.22 -39.10
N GLU A 280 -12.23 -34.10 -39.35
CA GLU A 280 -11.04 -33.71 -38.61
C GLU A 280 -11.45 -32.78 -37.46
N VAL A 281 -11.34 -33.32 -36.24
CA VAL A 281 -11.44 -32.52 -35.00
C VAL A 281 -10.11 -31.79 -34.84
N PRO A 282 -10.10 -30.44 -34.81
CA PRO A 282 -8.87 -29.70 -34.55
C PRO A 282 -8.24 -30.14 -33.22
N PRO A 283 -6.90 -30.25 -33.14
CA PRO A 283 -6.25 -30.61 -31.89
C PRO A 283 -6.46 -29.50 -30.85
N ASP A 284 -6.63 -29.90 -29.59
CA ASP A 284 -6.61 -28.98 -28.47
C ASP A 284 -5.24 -28.29 -28.40
N VAL A 285 -5.24 -26.96 -28.33
CA VAL A 285 -4.05 -26.19 -27.97
C VAL A 285 -4.25 -25.57 -26.60
N ASP A 286 -3.18 -25.29 -25.87
CA ASP A 286 -3.32 -24.56 -24.61
C ASP A 286 -4.00 -23.21 -24.89
N PRO A 287 -5.04 -22.83 -24.12
CA PRO A 287 -5.71 -21.56 -24.33
C PRO A 287 -4.71 -20.41 -24.24
N ILE A 288 -4.79 -19.51 -25.21
CA ILE A 288 -4.01 -18.28 -25.21
C ILE A 288 -4.45 -17.44 -24.00
N SER A 289 -3.51 -17.15 -23.11
CA SER A 289 -3.76 -16.37 -21.90
C SER A 289 -2.66 -15.35 -21.71
N LEU A 290 -3.03 -14.14 -21.28
CA LEU A 290 -2.10 -13.10 -20.82
C LEU A 290 -2.35 -12.89 -19.32
N THR A 291 -1.35 -13.22 -18.51
CA THR A 291 -1.40 -13.01 -17.06
C THR A 291 -0.36 -11.97 -16.69
N MET A 292 -0.80 -10.80 -16.24
CA MET A 292 0.08 -9.77 -15.72
C MET A 292 0.34 -9.99 -14.23
N GLN A 293 1.61 -10.05 -13.85
CA GLN A 293 2.05 -10.18 -12.46
C GLN A 293 3.09 -9.11 -12.17
N CYS A 294 2.74 -8.24 -11.22
CA CYS A 294 3.60 -7.16 -10.75
C CYS A 294 4.25 -7.53 -9.43
N LYS A 295 5.46 -7.02 -9.19
CA LYS A 295 6.12 -7.02 -7.89
C LYS A 295 6.48 -5.60 -7.51
N ASP A 296 6.37 -5.29 -6.22
CA ASP A 296 6.79 -4.00 -5.67
C ASP A 296 8.32 -3.88 -5.69
N VAL A 297 8.81 -2.64 -5.79
CA VAL A 297 10.25 -2.33 -5.88
C VAL A 297 10.64 -1.37 -4.77
N THR A 298 11.70 -1.71 -4.03
CA THR A 298 12.30 -0.83 -3.02
C THR A 298 13.65 -0.32 -3.53
N LEU A 299 13.84 1.00 -3.48
CA LEU A 299 15.05 1.69 -3.92
C LEU A 299 15.71 2.39 -2.74
N ASP A 300 16.86 1.86 -2.30
CA ASP A 300 17.66 2.49 -1.24
C ASP A 300 18.54 3.61 -1.82
N VAL A 301 18.46 4.78 -1.20
CA VAL A 301 19.32 5.93 -1.51
C VAL A 301 20.63 5.79 -0.72
N ALA A 302 21.77 5.83 -1.41
CA ALA A 302 23.09 5.65 -0.79
C ALA A 302 23.58 6.93 -0.08
N ASP A 303 24.38 6.75 0.98
CA ASP A 303 24.96 7.83 1.79
C ASP A 303 25.80 8.82 0.96
N GLY A 304 25.65 10.12 1.22
CA GLY A 304 26.51 11.18 0.66
C GLY A 304 26.07 11.79 -0.68
N ALA A 305 24.91 11.40 -1.22
CA ALA A 305 24.30 12.12 -2.34
C ALA A 305 23.64 13.40 -1.82
N SER A 306 24.11 14.56 -2.25
CA SER A 306 23.60 15.90 -1.89
C SER A 306 22.19 16.22 -2.44
N ALA A 307 21.53 15.23 -3.04
CA ALA A 307 20.11 15.18 -3.34
C ALA A 307 19.72 13.70 -3.29
N CYS A 308 18.60 13.33 -2.67
CA CYS A 308 17.98 12.01 -2.86
C CYS A 308 17.95 11.69 -4.36
N ALA A 309 18.85 10.83 -4.81
CA ALA A 309 19.15 10.71 -6.22
C ALA A 309 17.94 10.20 -7.01
N SER A 310 17.69 10.85 -8.14
CA SER A 310 16.74 10.47 -9.19
C SER A 310 16.98 9.03 -9.64
N ARG A 311 16.28 8.05 -9.04
CA ARG A 311 16.36 6.65 -9.42
C ARG A 311 15.29 6.32 -10.45
N THR A 312 15.69 5.58 -11.47
CA THR A 312 14.78 5.03 -12.47
C THR A 312 14.63 3.54 -12.29
N ILE A 313 13.48 3.01 -12.69
CA ILE A 313 13.22 1.58 -12.79
C ILE A 313 12.93 1.22 -14.24
N THR A 314 13.00 -0.07 -14.54
CA THR A 314 12.61 -0.64 -15.82
C THR A 314 11.40 -1.57 -15.64
N ALA A 315 10.73 -1.90 -16.74
CA ALA A 315 9.63 -2.87 -16.72
C ALA A 315 10.05 -4.23 -16.12
N ALA A 316 11.33 -4.62 -16.27
CA ALA A 316 11.86 -5.85 -15.69
C ALA A 316 11.95 -5.81 -14.16
N ASP A 317 12.19 -4.63 -13.58
CA ASP A 317 12.27 -4.45 -12.13
C ASP A 317 10.90 -4.63 -11.47
N VAL A 318 9.82 -4.30 -12.20
CA VAL A 318 8.43 -4.41 -11.73
C VAL A 318 7.78 -5.74 -12.13
N ASN A 319 8.35 -6.46 -13.10
CA ASN A 319 7.79 -7.73 -13.55
C ASN A 319 7.96 -8.83 -12.48
N GLY A 320 6.83 -9.31 -11.96
CA GLY A 320 6.70 -10.37 -10.97
C GLY A 320 6.52 -11.77 -11.54
N GLY A 321 6.53 -11.93 -12.87
CA GLY A 321 6.27 -13.21 -13.55
C GLY A 321 5.17 -13.15 -14.59
N SER A 322 4.95 -11.97 -15.19
CA SER A 322 3.97 -11.81 -16.26
C SER A 322 4.25 -12.80 -17.39
N ALA A 323 3.19 -13.48 -17.84
CA ALA A 323 3.28 -14.59 -18.76
C ALA A 323 2.23 -14.47 -19.87
N TYR A 324 2.60 -14.93 -21.07
CA TYR A 324 1.72 -15.02 -22.22
C TYR A 324 1.90 -16.40 -22.87
N THR A 325 0.81 -17.11 -23.10
CA THR A 325 0.83 -18.48 -23.67
C THR A 325 0.48 -18.54 -25.16
N GLY A 326 0.21 -17.40 -25.81
CA GLY A 326 -0.15 -17.37 -27.22
C GLY A 326 1.01 -17.22 -28.20
N PRO A 327 0.71 -17.24 -29.51
CA PRO A 327 1.69 -16.98 -30.55
C PRO A 327 2.15 -15.53 -30.46
N GLY A 328 3.47 -15.32 -30.43
CA GLY A 328 4.08 -13.98 -30.34
C GLY A 328 5.04 -13.82 -29.16
N THR A 329 5.37 -12.58 -28.85
CA THR A 329 6.24 -12.21 -27.71
C THR A 329 5.57 -11.13 -26.88
N LEU A 330 5.49 -11.34 -25.57
CA LEU A 330 4.97 -10.33 -24.64
C LEU A 330 5.96 -9.16 -24.50
N ALA A 331 5.57 -7.98 -24.97
CA ALA A 331 6.29 -6.74 -24.76
C ALA A 331 5.79 -6.06 -23.47
N LEU A 332 6.72 -5.65 -22.60
CA LEU A 332 6.39 -4.99 -21.32
C LEU A 332 6.80 -3.53 -21.35
N SER A 333 5.94 -2.65 -20.83
CA SER A 333 6.17 -1.21 -20.73
C SER A 333 5.67 -0.64 -19.39
N LEU A 334 6.26 0.47 -18.95
CA LEU A 334 5.85 1.21 -17.75
C LEU A 334 5.31 2.59 -18.16
N ASP A 335 4.30 3.05 -17.44
CA ASP A 335 3.76 4.42 -17.55
C ASP A 335 4.73 5.50 -17.06
N ALA A 336 5.52 5.19 -16.02
CA ALA A 336 6.57 6.05 -15.50
C ALA A 336 7.81 5.24 -15.11
N ALA A 337 8.97 5.63 -15.63
CA ALA A 337 10.26 5.03 -15.27
C ALA A 337 11.00 5.80 -14.17
N GLY A 338 10.40 6.88 -13.64
CA GLY A 338 11.03 7.81 -12.71
C GLY A 338 11.63 9.05 -13.38
N PRO A 339 12.27 9.94 -12.61
CA PRO A 339 12.62 9.75 -11.20
C PRO A 339 11.44 9.84 -10.23
N PHE A 340 11.52 9.06 -9.15
CA PHE A 340 10.52 9.05 -8.08
C PHE A 340 10.97 9.86 -6.86
N PRO A 341 10.06 10.59 -6.19
CA PRO A 341 10.34 11.23 -4.91
C PRO A 341 10.50 10.19 -3.78
N VAL A 342 11.01 10.62 -2.62
CA VAL A 342 11.01 9.81 -1.39
C VAL A 342 9.59 9.40 -1.02
N GLY A 343 9.42 8.17 -0.54
CA GLY A 343 8.11 7.60 -0.22
C GLY A 343 7.62 6.64 -1.30
N THR A 344 6.29 6.48 -1.40
CA THR A 344 5.67 5.50 -2.31
C THR A 344 5.09 6.16 -3.56
N THR A 345 5.37 5.61 -4.74
CA THR A 345 4.73 5.97 -6.01
C THR A 345 4.14 4.72 -6.67
N GLN A 346 2.90 4.79 -7.17
CA GLN A 346 2.33 3.70 -7.97
C GLN A 346 2.74 3.82 -9.44
N VAL A 347 3.05 2.69 -10.06
CA VAL A 347 3.35 2.57 -11.50
C VAL A 347 2.54 1.44 -12.12
N THR A 348 2.20 1.59 -13.39
CA THR A 348 1.42 0.61 -14.15
C THR A 348 2.32 -0.12 -15.14
N LEU A 349 2.46 -1.43 -14.98
CA LEU A 349 3.11 -2.31 -15.96
C LEU A 349 2.06 -2.77 -16.97
N THR A 350 2.31 -2.49 -18.25
CA THR A 350 1.45 -2.91 -19.36
C THR A 350 2.16 -3.97 -20.20
N GLY A 351 1.47 -5.08 -20.45
CA GLY A 351 1.89 -6.13 -21.37
C GLY A 351 1.07 -6.09 -22.65
N ASP A 352 1.74 -6.19 -23.81
CA ASP A 352 1.15 -6.23 -25.15
C ASP A 352 1.77 -7.38 -25.94
N ASP A 353 0.94 -8.23 -26.56
CA ASP A 353 1.38 -9.36 -27.39
C ASP A 353 1.70 -8.97 -28.85
N GLY A 354 1.44 -7.72 -29.24
CA GLY A 354 1.58 -7.22 -30.61
C GLY A 354 0.50 -7.72 -31.57
N GLN A 355 -0.51 -8.44 -31.07
CA GLN A 355 -1.66 -8.99 -31.80
C GLN A 355 -3.00 -8.43 -31.28
N GLY A 356 -2.95 -7.48 -30.34
CA GLY A 356 -4.12 -6.77 -29.81
C GLY A 356 -4.57 -7.25 -28.42
N THR A 357 -3.94 -8.27 -27.84
CA THR A 357 -4.17 -8.66 -26.45
C THR A 357 -3.29 -7.80 -25.55
N THR A 358 -3.92 -7.01 -24.68
CA THR A 358 -3.22 -6.19 -23.70
C THR A 358 -3.69 -6.51 -22.28
N GLY A 359 -2.79 -6.35 -21.32
CA GLY A 359 -3.07 -6.53 -19.91
C GLY A 359 -2.25 -5.53 -19.10
N SER A 360 -2.69 -5.24 -17.88
CA SER A 360 -1.91 -4.39 -16.98
C SER A 360 -1.99 -4.86 -15.53
N CYS A 361 -0.97 -4.48 -14.75
CA CYS A 361 -0.98 -4.60 -13.30
C CYS A 361 -0.30 -3.36 -12.68
N VAL A 362 -0.59 -3.09 -11.41
CA VAL A 362 -0.03 -1.96 -10.66
C VAL A 362 1.02 -2.48 -9.67
N ALA A 363 2.12 -1.76 -9.54
CA ALA A 363 3.14 -1.98 -8.52
C ALA A 363 3.44 -0.70 -7.75
N THR A 364 3.95 -0.87 -6.53
CA THR A 364 4.41 0.21 -5.67
C THR A 364 5.92 0.32 -5.71
N VAL A 365 6.42 1.51 -6.04
CA VAL A 365 7.83 1.88 -5.96
C VAL A 365 8.03 2.62 -4.65
N THR A 366 8.88 2.09 -3.78
CA THR A 366 9.22 2.70 -2.47
C THR A 366 10.65 3.21 -2.51
N VAL A 367 10.83 4.52 -2.39
CA VAL A 367 12.16 5.14 -2.28
C VAL A 367 12.45 5.41 -0.81
N VAL A 368 13.45 4.71 -0.27
CA VAL A 368 13.86 4.81 1.14
C VAL A 368 15.05 5.77 1.25
N PRO A 369 14.93 6.86 2.03
CA PRO A 369 16.03 7.80 2.25
C PRO A 369 17.10 7.19 3.16
N PRO A 370 18.38 7.64 3.08
CA PRO A 370 19.37 7.26 4.08
C PRO A 370 18.98 7.81 5.47
N PRO A 371 19.41 7.15 6.56
CA PRO A 371 19.23 7.69 7.91
C PRO A 371 19.87 9.08 8.06
N PRO A 372 19.31 9.97 8.91
CA PRO A 372 19.94 11.25 9.21
C PRO A 372 21.32 11.03 9.84
N THR A 373 22.26 11.92 9.55
CA THR A 373 23.59 11.89 10.19
C THR A 373 23.61 12.88 11.36
N CYS A 374 23.74 12.36 12.58
CA CYS A 374 23.84 13.20 13.79
C CYS A 374 25.23 13.84 13.91
N ARG A 375 25.30 14.96 14.61
CA ARG A 375 26.57 15.54 15.06
C ARG A 375 27.30 14.59 15.99
N PRO A 376 28.64 14.61 16.02
CA PRO A 376 29.40 13.99 17.11
C PRO A 376 29.01 14.63 18.46
N GLU A 377 29.49 14.05 19.55
CA GLU A 377 29.23 14.55 20.90
C GLU A 377 29.45 16.07 20.99
N MET A 378 28.46 16.77 21.55
CA MET A 378 28.43 18.23 21.61
C MET A 378 28.34 18.73 23.05
N THR A 379 28.93 19.91 23.29
CA THR A 379 28.88 20.59 24.58
C THR A 379 28.06 21.86 24.45
N VAL A 380 27.09 22.05 25.35
CA VAL A 380 26.20 23.22 25.36
C VAL A 380 26.29 23.92 26.72
N PRO A 381 26.41 25.26 26.77
CA PRO A 381 26.45 25.98 28.02
C PRO A 381 25.07 26.04 28.70
N ALA A 382 25.05 25.97 30.03
CA ALA A 382 23.85 26.26 30.80
C ALA A 382 23.54 27.77 30.76
N VAL A 383 22.26 28.13 30.58
CA VAL A 383 21.86 29.54 30.38
C VAL A 383 20.88 30.06 31.44
N ARG A 384 19.91 29.25 31.88
CA ARG A 384 18.93 29.63 32.90
C ARG A 384 18.56 28.41 33.73
N ALA A 385 18.39 28.62 35.04
CA ALA A 385 18.08 27.55 35.99
C ALA A 385 19.04 26.36 35.90
N CYS A 386 20.30 26.63 35.51
CA CYS A 386 21.34 25.60 35.42
C CYS A 386 21.02 24.47 34.42
N ALA A 387 20.39 24.84 33.30
CA ALA A 387 20.04 23.97 32.18
C ALA A 387 20.34 24.65 30.83
N ALA A 388 20.55 23.84 29.80
CA ALA A 388 20.54 24.29 28.41
C ALA A 388 19.12 24.65 27.96
N GLU A 389 19.02 25.54 26.98
CA GLU A 389 17.76 25.89 26.32
C GLU A 389 17.20 24.71 25.50
N GLN A 390 15.98 24.84 24.97
CA GLN A 390 15.42 23.83 24.09
C GLN A 390 16.26 23.68 22.81
N LEU A 391 16.61 22.44 22.51
CA LEU A 391 17.27 22.07 21.25
C LEU A 391 16.22 22.01 20.14
N ALA A 392 16.56 22.60 18.98
CA ALA A 392 15.86 22.35 17.74
C ALA A 392 16.49 21.13 17.03
N PRO A 393 15.74 20.38 16.20
CA PRO A 393 16.30 19.31 15.40
C PRO A 393 17.56 19.70 14.61
N ALA A 394 17.60 20.93 14.06
CA ALA A 394 18.74 21.50 13.33
C ALA A 394 20.05 21.58 14.13
N ASP A 395 19.97 21.61 15.46
CA ASP A 395 21.13 21.63 16.34
C ASP A 395 21.83 20.28 16.39
N VAL A 396 21.12 19.18 16.08
CA VAL A 396 21.55 17.81 16.36
C VAL A 396 22.09 17.06 15.14
N TYR A 397 21.81 17.50 13.90
CA TYR A 397 22.27 16.83 12.68
C TYR A 397 23.30 17.61 11.85
N THR A 398 24.08 16.88 11.04
CA THR A 398 25.03 17.41 10.05
C THR A 398 24.60 17.18 8.61
N GLY A 399 23.70 16.23 8.36
CA GLY A 399 23.15 15.97 7.03
C GLY A 399 21.79 15.28 7.08
N ILE A 400 20.87 15.78 6.26
CA ILE A 400 19.61 15.13 5.90
C ILE A 400 19.45 15.19 4.38
N CYS A 401 18.81 14.17 3.82
CA CYS A 401 18.71 13.95 2.39
C CYS A 401 17.48 14.61 1.74
N ASP A 402 16.47 14.96 2.54
CA ASP A 402 15.24 15.61 2.11
C ASP A 402 14.75 16.58 3.20
N ASP A 403 14.55 17.84 2.82
CA ASP A 403 14.03 18.91 3.69
C ASP A 403 12.51 18.73 3.99
N ALA A 404 11.83 17.82 3.27
CA ALA A 404 10.42 17.50 3.48
C ALA A 404 10.15 16.46 4.58
N LEU A 405 11.20 15.89 5.19
CA LEU A 405 11.06 14.96 6.31
C LEU A 405 10.61 15.69 7.59
N ASP A 406 9.68 15.08 8.32
CA ASP A 406 9.29 15.56 9.65
C ASP A 406 10.32 15.09 10.69
N LEU A 407 10.83 16.03 11.49
CA LEU A 407 11.95 15.82 12.40
C LEU A 407 11.54 16.09 13.84
N SER A 408 11.75 15.08 14.69
CA SER A 408 11.43 15.17 16.12
C SER A 408 12.59 14.69 16.98
N LEU A 409 12.84 15.37 18.09
CA LEU A 409 13.74 14.92 19.15
C LEU A 409 12.92 14.20 20.23
N ASP A 410 13.45 13.09 20.75
CA ASP A 410 12.89 12.40 21.92
C ASP A 410 12.97 13.25 23.20
N ASN A 411 14.02 14.06 23.30
CA ASN A 411 14.28 14.96 24.41
C ASN A 411 14.85 16.29 23.89
N ALA A 412 13.97 17.25 23.63
CA ALA A 412 14.35 18.60 23.20
C ALA A 412 14.77 19.51 24.37
N GLY A 413 14.72 19.04 25.63
CA GLY A 413 15.03 19.85 26.81
C GLY A 413 13.87 20.73 27.32
N PRO A 414 14.15 21.59 28.33
CA PRO A 414 15.47 22.02 28.80
C PRO A 414 16.28 20.90 29.46
N LEU A 415 17.57 20.82 29.12
CA LEU A 415 18.48 19.77 29.59
C LEU A 415 19.29 20.27 30.80
N PRO A 416 19.17 19.67 32.01
CA PRO A 416 19.94 20.08 33.18
C PRO A 416 21.44 19.80 33.00
N LEU A 417 22.30 20.32 33.88
CA LEU A 417 23.73 19.96 33.90
C LEU A 417 23.95 18.44 33.85
N GLY A 418 24.92 18.01 33.04
CA GLY A 418 25.27 16.60 32.88
C GLY A 418 25.19 16.11 31.44
N VAL A 419 25.24 14.80 31.27
CA VAL A 419 25.28 14.11 29.98
C VAL A 419 23.88 13.60 29.63
N HIS A 420 23.41 13.91 28.42
CA HIS A 420 22.11 13.49 27.90
C HIS A 420 22.25 12.83 26.54
N ASP A 421 21.59 11.69 26.36
CA ASP A 421 21.42 11.10 25.04
C ASP A 421 20.18 11.73 24.38
N VAL A 422 20.36 12.22 23.16
CA VAL A 422 19.29 12.84 22.36
C VAL A 422 19.17 12.10 21.04
N THR A 423 17.98 11.60 20.73
CA THR A 423 17.67 10.86 19.51
C THR A 423 16.81 11.71 18.59
N LEU A 424 17.32 11.94 17.38
CA LEU A 424 16.58 12.52 16.26
C LEU A 424 15.88 11.41 15.48
N THR A 425 14.57 11.55 15.27
CA THR A 425 13.77 10.68 14.43
C THR A 425 13.30 11.44 13.20
N ALA A 426 13.48 10.85 12.01
CA ALA A 426 12.96 11.35 10.74
C ALA A 426 11.76 10.52 10.28
N ARG A 427 10.67 11.20 9.91
CA ARG A 427 9.43 10.58 9.43
C ARG A 427 9.10 11.05 8.02
N GLY A 428 8.60 10.12 7.20
CA GLY A 428 8.10 10.40 5.87
C GLY A 428 6.67 10.97 5.87
N PRO A 429 6.09 11.25 4.68
CA PRO A 429 4.76 11.84 4.53
C PRO A 429 3.61 11.04 5.17
N ASP A 430 3.77 9.71 5.28
CA ASP A 430 2.79 8.82 5.91
C ASP A 430 3.05 8.59 7.42
N ASP A 431 3.84 9.47 8.05
CA ASP A 431 4.24 9.42 9.46
C ASP A 431 5.10 8.18 9.84
N ALA A 432 5.49 7.39 8.82
CA ALA A 432 6.37 6.24 8.94
C ALA A 432 7.80 6.69 9.26
N VAL A 433 8.43 6.03 10.24
CA VAL A 433 9.84 6.29 10.59
C VAL A 433 10.73 5.81 9.47
N VAL A 434 11.46 6.73 8.84
CA VAL A 434 12.39 6.44 7.74
C VAL A 434 13.84 6.35 8.20
N GLY A 435 14.15 6.85 9.40
CA GLY A 435 15.46 6.73 10.00
C GLY A 435 15.56 7.45 11.35
N SER A 436 16.64 7.16 12.08
CA SER A 436 16.97 7.83 13.34
C SER A 436 18.46 7.87 13.57
N CYS A 437 18.92 8.86 14.31
CA CYS A 437 20.29 8.92 14.82
C CYS A 437 20.30 9.47 16.24
N SER A 438 21.35 9.17 17.01
CA SER A 438 21.52 9.69 18.37
C SER A 438 22.85 10.44 18.50
N THR A 439 22.87 11.45 19.37
CA THR A 439 24.08 12.15 19.79
C THR A 439 24.09 12.33 21.30
N VAL A 440 25.27 12.60 21.85
CA VAL A 440 25.47 12.90 23.27
C VAL A 440 25.58 14.42 23.43
N VAL A 441 24.71 14.99 24.25
CA VAL A 441 24.71 16.41 24.61
C VAL A 441 25.20 16.55 26.05
N THR A 442 26.36 17.17 26.23
CA THR A 442 26.90 17.47 27.56
C THR A 442 26.61 18.93 27.90
N VAL A 443 25.77 19.14 28.93
CA VAL A 443 25.45 20.47 29.44
C VAL A 443 26.43 20.81 30.56
N VAL A 444 27.18 21.90 30.37
CA VAL A 444 28.20 22.36 31.32
C VAL A 444 27.90 23.77 31.82
N ASP A 445 28.35 24.04 33.04
CA ASP A 445 28.42 25.40 33.58
C ASP A 445 29.76 26.01 33.15
N ASP A 446 29.78 26.77 32.05
CA ASP A 446 30.98 27.43 31.53
C ASP A 446 31.20 28.83 32.12
N GLU A 447 30.21 29.39 32.82
CA GLU A 447 30.30 30.72 33.42
C GLU A 447 31.32 30.75 34.56
N GLU A 448 32.33 31.62 34.47
CA GLU A 448 33.30 31.82 35.55
C GLU A 448 32.70 32.56 36.76
N LEU A 449 33.30 32.35 37.94
CA LEU A 449 32.96 33.09 39.15
C LEU A 449 33.68 34.44 39.17
N ASP A 450 33.00 35.51 39.61
CA ASP A 450 33.55 36.85 39.73
C ASP A 450 33.50 37.35 41.18
N SER A 451 34.65 37.56 41.79
CA SER A 451 34.76 38.03 43.19
C SER A 451 34.12 39.41 43.42
N SER A 452 33.96 40.23 42.37
CA SER A 452 33.29 41.52 42.46
C SER A 452 31.78 41.40 42.75
N LYS A 453 31.20 40.22 42.50
CA LYS A 453 29.79 39.90 42.72
C LYS A 453 29.47 39.43 44.14
N ILE A 454 30.48 39.37 45.00
CA ILE A 454 30.33 39.10 46.43
C ILE A 454 29.86 40.38 47.13
N THR A 455 28.70 40.30 47.75
CA THR A 455 28.08 41.39 48.51
C THR A 455 27.93 41.00 49.97
N CYS A 456 28.00 42.00 50.84
CA CYS A 456 27.85 41.82 52.28
C CYS A 456 26.86 42.82 52.86
N GLY A 457 25.93 42.31 53.67
CA GLY A 457 24.87 43.07 54.31
C GLY A 457 24.94 42.97 55.83
N VAL A 458 24.44 44.01 56.50
CA VAL A 458 24.09 43.98 57.92
C VAL A 458 22.59 43.69 58.02
N GLY A 459 22.18 42.74 58.86
CA GLY A 459 20.76 42.59 59.20
C GLY A 459 20.21 43.89 59.83
N GLU A 460 18.88 44.08 59.83
CA GLU A 460 18.19 45.33 60.23
C GLU A 460 18.59 45.91 61.61
N ALA A 461 19.34 45.19 62.44
CA ALA A 461 19.85 45.67 63.72
C ALA A 461 21.36 46.02 63.66
N ALA A 462 21.71 47.16 63.04
CA ALA A 462 23.04 47.76 63.18
C ALA A 462 23.28 48.43 64.56
N THR A 463 22.58 47.98 65.60
CA THR A 463 22.70 48.46 66.99
C THR A 463 22.69 47.29 67.96
N VAL A 464 23.86 47.03 68.55
CA VAL A 464 24.04 46.00 69.59
C VAL A 464 23.32 46.44 70.87
N PHE A 465 22.16 45.85 71.17
CA PHE A 465 21.46 45.99 72.44
C PHE A 465 20.77 44.67 72.84
N PRO A 466 20.99 44.14 74.06
CA PRO A 466 21.88 44.62 75.12
C PRO A 466 23.38 44.36 74.82
N ARG A 467 24.28 44.94 75.62
CA ARG A 467 25.74 44.70 75.53
C ARG A 467 26.04 43.21 75.54
N GLY A 468 26.73 42.72 74.51
CA GLY A 468 27.15 41.32 74.40
C GLY A 468 26.21 40.42 73.58
N GLY A 469 25.14 40.98 72.99
CA GLY A 469 24.29 40.24 72.07
C GLY A 469 25.00 39.85 70.76
N PRO A 470 24.57 38.76 70.10
CA PRO A 470 25.10 38.35 68.80
C PRO A 470 24.79 39.41 67.75
N VAL A 471 25.74 39.63 66.84
CA VAL A 471 25.51 40.38 65.59
C VAL A 471 25.62 39.39 64.44
N SER A 472 24.58 39.36 63.60
CA SER A 472 24.52 38.48 62.45
C SER A 472 24.79 39.26 61.16
N PHE A 473 25.73 38.77 60.34
CA PHE A 473 26.10 39.35 59.05
C PHE A 473 25.77 38.41 57.91
N THR A 474 25.32 38.96 56.78
CA THR A 474 25.01 38.16 55.59
C THR A 474 26.00 38.36 54.47
N ALA A 475 26.49 37.26 53.92
CA ALA A 475 27.24 37.24 52.67
C ALA A 475 26.39 36.59 51.57
N SER A 476 26.38 37.21 50.39
CA SER A 476 25.63 36.73 49.23
C SER A 476 26.42 36.95 47.95
N TYR A 477 26.27 36.02 47.01
CA TYR A 477 26.78 36.13 45.66
C TYR A 477 25.63 36.42 44.70
N HIS A 478 25.81 37.42 43.84
CA HIS A 478 24.81 37.79 42.83
C HIS A 478 25.46 37.81 41.44
N GLY A 479 25.38 36.70 40.72
CA GLY A 479 25.98 36.61 39.38
C GLY A 479 25.30 37.47 38.32
N GLY A 480 24.05 37.92 38.55
CA GLY A 480 23.30 38.80 37.63
C GLY A 480 23.15 40.25 38.11
N ASP A 481 22.28 41.00 37.43
CA ASP A 481 21.78 42.29 37.90
C ASP A 481 21.09 42.13 39.28
N GLU A 482 20.99 43.19 40.08
CA GLU A 482 20.54 43.14 41.50
C GLU A 482 19.17 42.46 41.71
N SER A 483 18.40 42.23 40.63
CA SER A 483 17.12 41.55 40.61
C SER A 483 17.17 40.01 40.69
N ARG A 484 18.34 39.36 40.71
CA ARG A 484 18.46 37.89 40.73
C ARG A 484 18.65 37.29 42.12
N GLU A 485 18.23 36.04 42.26
CA GLU A 485 18.24 35.29 43.51
C GLU A 485 19.66 35.16 44.09
N ALA A 486 19.78 35.51 45.37
CA ALA A 486 21.06 35.52 46.09
C ALA A 486 21.59 34.09 46.25
N GLY A 487 22.78 33.81 45.71
CA GLY A 487 23.40 32.48 45.71
C GLY A 487 23.38 31.77 44.35
N THR A 488 23.19 32.52 43.26
CA THR A 488 23.27 31.97 41.90
C THR A 488 24.17 32.81 40.98
N LYS A 489 24.73 32.15 39.97
CA LYS A 489 25.40 32.74 38.81
C LYS A 489 24.43 33.41 37.84
N GLN A 490 24.96 34.07 36.80
CA GLN A 490 24.16 34.67 35.74
C GLN A 490 23.33 33.63 34.97
N ASN A 491 23.83 32.42 34.80
CA ASN A 491 23.10 31.31 34.20
C ASN A 491 22.11 30.62 35.15
N GLY A 492 21.97 31.13 36.38
CA GLY A 492 21.11 30.57 37.41
C GLY A 492 21.68 29.32 38.09
N CYS A 493 22.95 28.97 37.83
CA CYS A 493 23.59 27.87 38.53
C CYS A 493 23.86 28.22 40.01
N PRO A 494 23.57 27.30 40.94
CA PRO A 494 23.76 27.55 42.35
C PRO A 494 25.25 27.65 42.69
N VAL A 495 25.57 28.55 43.61
CA VAL A 495 26.89 28.63 44.22
C VAL A 495 26.79 28.39 45.71
N THR A 496 27.83 27.81 46.28
CA THR A 496 27.99 27.66 47.72
C THR A 496 28.76 28.86 48.24
N VAL A 497 28.15 29.63 49.15
CA VAL A 497 28.82 30.74 49.83
C VAL A 497 29.21 30.29 51.24
N ARG A 498 30.52 30.27 51.54
CA ARG A 498 31.07 29.95 52.85
C ARG A 498 31.75 31.18 53.42
N ALA A 499 31.39 31.57 54.64
CA ALA A 499 32.10 32.61 55.37
C ALA A 499 33.06 31.94 56.38
N ALA A 500 34.34 32.22 56.26
CA ALA A 500 35.37 31.76 57.18
C ALA A 500 36.04 32.96 57.88
N PRO A 501 36.37 32.86 59.18
CA PRO A 501 37.24 33.85 59.81
C PRO A 501 38.63 33.80 59.18
N VAL A 502 39.26 34.96 59.03
CA VAL A 502 40.61 35.08 58.46
C VAL A 502 41.63 34.51 59.47
N GLY A 503 42.18 33.32 59.18
CA GLY A 503 43.34 32.72 59.85
C GLY A 503 43.07 31.96 61.15
N GLU A 504 43.92 30.97 61.46
CA GLU A 504 43.94 30.22 62.74
C GLU A 504 44.20 31.11 63.97
N ASP A 505 44.48 32.40 63.74
CA ASP A 505 44.51 33.48 64.72
C ASP A 505 43.42 34.51 64.39
N ALA A 506 42.14 34.14 64.52
CA ALA A 506 41.00 35.07 64.50
C ALA A 506 41.04 36.03 65.70
N THR A 507 42.13 36.80 65.80
CA THR A 507 42.24 37.95 66.66
C THR A 507 41.48 39.06 65.97
N CYS A 508 40.44 39.59 66.61
CA CYS A 508 39.96 40.95 66.32
C CYS A 508 41.20 41.87 66.22
N GLN A 509 41.63 42.20 65.01
CA GLN A 509 42.82 43.03 64.84
C GLN A 509 42.50 44.43 65.40
N ARG A 510 43.32 44.84 66.37
CA ARG A 510 43.19 46.08 67.12
C ARG A 510 43.40 47.29 66.20
N CYS A 511 42.33 48.00 65.86
CA CYS A 511 42.40 49.32 65.22
C CYS A 511 42.06 50.44 66.20
N ASN A 512 42.84 50.56 67.27
CA ASN A 512 43.24 51.84 67.85
C ASN A 512 44.06 51.54 69.11
N GLY A 513 45.30 52.00 69.16
CA GLY A 513 46.29 51.73 70.20
C GLY A 513 45.97 52.26 71.61
N ARG A 514 44.74 52.18 72.10
CA ARG A 514 44.37 52.50 73.49
C ARG A 514 43.46 51.41 74.05
N GLY A 515 44.00 50.66 75.00
CA GLY A 515 43.50 49.36 75.44
C GLY A 515 42.07 49.34 75.98
N LYS A 516 41.30 48.39 75.46
CA LYS A 516 40.38 47.54 76.21
C LYS A 516 40.52 46.10 75.70
N VAL A 517 40.61 45.15 76.63
CA VAL A 517 40.77 43.72 76.37
C VAL A 517 39.45 43.15 75.86
N VAL A 518 39.43 42.63 74.64
CA VAL A 518 38.41 41.69 74.17
C VAL A 518 38.95 40.30 74.50
N THR A 519 38.21 39.50 75.26
CA THR A 519 38.59 38.11 75.58
C THR A 519 38.61 37.25 74.31
N PRO A 520 39.45 36.18 74.24
CA PRO A 520 39.78 35.47 72.99
C PRO A 520 38.68 34.59 72.40
N HIS A 521 37.45 34.65 72.90
CA HIS A 521 36.38 33.75 72.46
C HIS A 521 35.43 34.44 71.47
N CYS A 522 35.94 34.80 70.29
CA CYS A 522 35.08 34.90 69.12
C CYS A 522 34.78 33.47 68.66
N ALA A 523 33.73 32.86 69.22
CA ALA A 523 33.21 31.61 68.69
C ALA A 523 32.36 31.96 67.46
N VAL A 524 32.98 31.89 66.28
CA VAL A 524 32.23 31.93 65.02
C VAL A 524 31.71 30.52 64.78
N ALA A 525 30.41 30.31 64.98
CA ALA A 525 29.76 29.10 64.50
C ALA A 525 29.52 29.27 63.01
N ALA A 526 30.26 28.54 62.17
CA ALA A 526 29.87 28.34 60.79
C ALA A 526 28.57 27.54 60.79
N VAL A 527 27.44 28.19 60.49
CA VAL A 527 26.19 27.47 60.28
C VAL A 527 26.16 27.07 58.82
N GLU A 528 26.36 25.78 58.55
CA GLU A 528 26.20 25.22 57.20
C GLU A 528 24.81 25.58 56.65
N GLY A 529 24.78 26.29 55.53
CA GLY A 529 23.55 26.71 54.86
C GLY A 529 22.95 28.05 55.31
N ALA A 530 23.44 28.68 56.39
CA ALA A 530 23.01 30.03 56.74
C ALA A 530 24.07 31.04 56.35
N LYS A 531 23.65 32.01 55.54
CA LYS A 531 24.35 33.26 55.23
C LYS A 531 24.53 34.11 56.50
N MET A 532 24.85 33.56 57.67
CA MET A 532 24.92 34.30 58.93
C MET A 532 26.19 33.95 59.70
N VAL A 533 26.99 34.98 59.96
CA VAL A 533 28.12 34.93 60.90
C VAL A 533 27.66 35.55 62.21
N ASP A 534 27.55 34.76 63.27
CA ASP A 534 27.27 35.28 64.62
C ASP A 534 28.58 35.63 65.34
N VAL A 535 28.71 36.88 65.75
CA VAL A 535 29.84 37.34 66.57
C VAL A 535 29.35 37.71 67.97
N LEU A 536 29.78 36.94 68.98
CA LEU A 536 29.60 37.29 70.39
C LEU A 536 30.64 38.35 70.80
N VAL A 537 30.25 39.62 70.78
CA VAL A 537 31.16 40.72 71.14
C VAL A 537 31.13 40.99 72.64
N SER A 538 32.12 40.51 73.39
CA SER A 538 32.32 40.93 74.79
C SER A 538 32.97 42.33 74.85
N GLY A 539 32.18 43.38 74.59
CA GLY A 539 32.46 44.77 74.97
C GLY A 539 33.78 45.39 74.47
N GLY A 540 33.74 46.00 73.27
CA GLY A 540 34.79 46.91 72.77
C GLY A 540 34.18 48.11 72.02
N VAL A 541 34.85 49.26 72.05
CA VAL A 541 34.42 50.54 71.45
C VAL A 541 35.16 50.71 70.12
N ASP A 542 34.47 51.13 69.04
CA ASP A 542 35.07 51.47 67.72
C ASP A 542 35.95 50.37 67.09
N ASN A 543 35.45 49.13 66.98
CA ASN A 543 36.19 48.01 66.39
C ASN A 543 35.69 47.65 64.98
N HIS A 544 36.61 47.24 64.11
CA HIS A 544 36.33 46.64 62.80
C HIS A 544 36.37 45.11 62.92
N ILE A 545 35.34 44.43 62.41
CA ILE A 545 35.33 42.97 62.28
C ILE A 545 35.41 42.67 60.79
N SER A 546 36.35 41.82 60.37
CA SER A 546 36.49 41.36 58.98
C SER A 546 36.51 39.84 58.89
N TRP A 547 35.97 39.32 57.80
CA TRP A 547 35.94 37.88 57.48
C TRP A 547 36.21 37.65 55.98
N GLU A 548 36.64 36.44 55.64
CA GLU A 548 36.77 35.98 54.26
C GLU A 548 35.47 35.29 53.85
N VAL A 549 35.01 35.59 52.65
CA VAL A 549 33.90 34.92 51.99
C VAL A 549 34.49 34.14 50.82
N VAL A 550 34.34 32.83 50.84
CA VAL A 550 34.69 31.93 49.75
C VAL A 550 33.40 31.53 49.04
N VAL A 551 33.36 31.73 47.73
CA VAL A 551 32.27 31.28 46.87
C VAL A 551 32.80 30.16 45.98
N SER A 552 32.13 29.02 45.99
CA SER A 552 32.45 27.88 45.14
C SER A 552 31.25 27.45 44.31
N ASP A 553 31.49 26.90 43.12
CA ASP A 553 30.44 26.37 42.25
C ASP A 553 30.47 24.82 42.19
N GLY A 554 29.49 24.24 41.49
CA GLY A 554 29.42 22.79 41.26
C GLY A 554 30.51 22.25 40.31
N ALA A 555 31.25 23.12 39.61
CA ALA A 555 32.38 22.76 38.77
C ALA A 555 33.72 22.76 39.53
N GLY A 556 33.71 23.12 40.83
CA GLY A 556 34.89 23.18 41.69
C GLY A 556 35.73 24.45 41.53
N ARG A 557 35.22 25.48 40.83
CA ARG A 557 35.87 26.80 40.79
C ARG A 557 35.57 27.53 42.10
N GLU A 558 36.55 28.29 42.59
CA GLU A 558 36.42 29.08 43.81
C GLU A 558 36.95 30.51 43.61
N VAL A 559 36.24 31.48 44.18
CA VAL A 559 36.71 32.87 44.32
C VAL A 559 36.51 33.32 45.76
N SER A 560 37.39 34.19 46.25
CA SER A 560 37.22 34.77 47.58
C SER A 560 37.16 36.30 47.56
N GLY A 561 36.53 36.85 48.59
CA GLY A 561 36.41 38.28 48.84
C GLY A 561 36.45 38.59 50.34
N HIS A 562 36.75 39.84 50.68
CA HIS A 562 36.81 40.28 52.07
C HIS A 562 35.62 41.19 52.40
N CYS A 563 34.98 40.91 53.53
CA CYS A 563 33.92 41.74 54.07
C CYS A 563 34.29 42.24 55.46
N GLY A 564 33.89 43.48 55.77
CA GLY A 564 34.13 44.06 57.07
C GLY A 564 33.05 45.05 57.50
N VAL A 565 32.94 45.24 58.81
CA VAL A 565 31.93 46.12 59.43
C VAL A 565 32.50 46.83 60.66
N CYS A 566 32.17 48.11 60.79
CA CYS A 566 32.45 48.90 61.98
C CYS A 566 31.35 48.74 63.03
N VAL A 567 31.71 48.40 64.27
CA VAL A 567 30.77 48.25 65.40
C VAL A 567 30.61 49.57 66.17
N ARG A 568 29.37 50.08 66.32
CA ARG A 568 29.06 51.36 67.00
C ARG A 568 29.02 51.27 68.53
N HIS A 569 29.32 52.40 69.17
CA HIS A 569 29.14 52.58 70.63
C HIS A 569 27.69 52.95 71.00
N PRO A 570 27.07 52.32 72.03
CA PRO A 570 25.67 52.57 72.41
C PRO A 570 25.34 54.00 72.88
N ARG A 571 26.32 54.82 73.30
CA ARG A 571 26.10 56.19 73.82
C ARG A 571 26.22 57.31 72.76
N TYR A 572 26.63 57.01 71.52
CA TYR A 572 26.83 58.02 70.47
C TYR A 572 26.24 57.55 69.13
N PRO A 573 24.90 57.48 68.99
CA PRO A 573 24.25 56.90 67.82
C PRO A 573 24.47 57.68 66.50
N ASN A 574 24.89 58.94 66.57
CA ASN A 574 24.87 59.89 65.43
C ASN A 574 26.20 60.02 64.64
N LYS A 575 27.21 59.16 64.86
CA LYS A 575 28.37 59.08 63.95
C LYS A 575 28.09 58.09 62.83
N ALA A 576 28.31 58.50 61.58
CA ALA A 576 28.14 57.63 60.42
C ALA A 576 29.13 56.45 60.48
N CYS A 577 28.63 55.23 60.30
CA CYS A 577 29.46 54.05 60.02
C CYS A 577 29.41 53.80 58.52
N THR A 578 30.57 53.68 57.91
CA THR A 578 30.76 53.16 56.56
C THR A 578 31.11 51.67 56.64
N ILE A 579 30.45 50.86 55.82
CA ILE A 579 30.86 49.49 55.51
C ILE A 579 32.01 49.62 54.52
N GLU A 580 33.18 49.06 54.83
CA GLU A 580 34.31 49.04 53.89
C GLU A 580 34.34 47.68 53.20
N TRP A 581 34.24 47.69 51.88
CA TRP A 581 34.40 46.52 51.01
C TRP A 581 35.66 46.72 50.17
N THR A 582 36.52 45.71 50.17
CA THR A 582 37.72 45.67 49.31
C THR A 582 37.73 44.36 48.54
N PRO A 583 37.55 44.39 47.20
CA PRO A 583 37.68 43.22 46.37
C PRO A 583 39.15 42.77 46.30
N GLY A 584 39.40 41.48 46.52
CA GLY A 584 40.57 40.76 45.99
C GLY A 584 41.98 41.25 46.37
N LEU A 585 42.31 41.39 47.66
CA LEU A 585 43.72 41.53 48.06
C LEU A 585 44.13 40.44 49.07
N PRO A 586 45.12 39.59 48.75
CA PRO A 586 45.70 38.69 49.74
C PRO A 586 46.42 39.53 50.79
N LEU A 587 46.08 39.33 52.07
CA LEU A 587 46.89 39.80 53.18
C LEU A 587 48.13 38.90 53.28
N ASP A 588 49.16 39.19 52.49
CA ASP A 588 50.50 38.71 52.84
C ASP A 588 50.82 39.21 54.25
N GLY A 589 51.23 38.29 55.12
CA GLY A 589 51.29 38.42 56.58
C GLY A 589 52.23 39.49 57.16
N ARG A 590 52.30 40.70 56.58
CA ARG A 590 52.97 41.87 57.13
C ARG A 590 52.21 43.16 56.77
N GLY A 591 51.50 43.70 57.77
CA GLY A 591 51.46 45.15 58.02
C GLY A 591 50.50 46.00 57.19
N LEU A 592 49.57 46.63 57.92
CA LEU A 592 48.86 47.87 57.56
C LEU A 592 49.72 48.82 56.71
N LEU A 593 49.26 49.13 55.49
CA LEU A 593 49.59 50.40 54.85
C LEU A 593 48.56 51.46 55.29
N SER A 594 49.10 52.51 55.89
CA SER A 594 48.41 53.69 56.36
C SER A 594 47.69 54.42 55.24
N SER A 595 46.40 54.71 55.42
CA SER A 595 45.72 55.77 54.67
C SER A 595 46.09 57.13 55.26
N ALA A 596 47.27 57.63 54.89
CA ALA A 596 47.57 59.05 55.01
C ALA A 596 46.80 59.80 53.92
N HIS A 597 46.01 60.79 54.33
CA HIS A 597 45.50 61.83 53.45
C HIS A 597 46.61 62.39 52.55
N GLY A 598 46.42 62.32 51.23
CA GLY A 598 47.33 62.93 50.26
C GLY A 598 46.64 63.21 48.92
N ARG A 599 46.17 64.45 48.74
CA ARG A 599 45.90 65.01 47.41
C ARG A 599 47.14 64.85 46.54
N GLY A 600 47.03 64.29 45.33
CA GLY A 600 48.16 64.32 44.41
C GLY A 600 48.05 63.48 43.15
N ARG A 601 47.48 64.10 42.10
CA ARG A 601 47.86 64.01 40.68
C ARG A 601 48.15 62.64 40.04
N ALA A 602 47.31 62.36 39.04
CA ALA A 602 47.55 61.48 37.91
C ALA A 602 48.96 61.59 37.31
N LYS A 603 49.54 60.43 36.96
CA LYS A 603 50.46 60.28 35.84
C LYS A 603 50.25 58.92 35.15
N MET A 604 49.81 59.06 33.91
CA MET A 604 49.70 58.14 32.76
C MET A 604 50.95 57.27 32.53
N LEU A 605 50.80 55.98 32.18
CA LEU A 605 51.24 55.40 30.88
C LEU A 605 50.97 53.87 30.75
N MET A 606 50.34 53.51 29.63
CA MET A 606 50.51 52.35 28.72
C MET A 606 50.88 50.95 29.27
N GLN A 607 50.02 49.97 28.99
CA GLN A 607 50.14 49.09 27.82
C GLN A 607 48.76 48.66 27.32
#